data_AF-A0A5M8AEN9-F1
#
_entry.id   AF-A0A5M8AEN9-F1
#
_cell.length_a   1.000
_cell.length_b   1.000
_cell.length_c   1.000
_cell.angle_alpha   90.00
_cell.angle_beta   90.00
_cell.angle_gamma   90.00
#
_symmetry.space_group_name_H-M   'P 1'
#
loop_
_entity.id
_entity.type
_entity.pdbx_description
1 polymer ?
#
loop_
_entity_poly.entity_id
_entity_poly.type
_entity_poly.pdbx_seq_one_letter_code
_entity_poly.pdbx_strand_id
1 'polypeptide(L)'
;MEPTSSNTPPPALYGTEIECRLAEDSDGALRKQLRAELARARRSIDAQLRAPQTPEAFVRLTAMRELCLAGTRTVDKVWRRLAAQRA
;
A
#
# COMPACT_ATOMS: atom_id res chain seq x y z
N MET A 1 -3.90 46.15 1.90
CA MET A 1 -2.68 45.33 1.82
C MET A 1 -2.91 44.17 2.78
N GLU A 2 -2.66 42.94 2.32
CA GLU A 2 -2.84 41.63 2.98
C GLU A 2 -4.26 41.02 3.00
N PRO A 3 -4.41 39.67 2.98
CA PRO A 3 -3.44 38.64 2.59
C PRO A 3 -3.95 37.72 1.48
N THR A 4 -2.97 37.08 0.84
CA THR A 4 -3.04 36.08 -0.21
C THR A 4 -4.02 34.94 0.11
N SER A 5 -5.03 34.77 -0.75
CA SER A 5 -5.75 33.50 -0.89
C SER A 5 -4.72 32.40 -1.15
N SER A 6 -4.43 31.60 -0.13
CA SER A 6 -3.69 30.36 -0.24
C SER A 6 -4.47 29.46 -1.19
N ASN A 7 -4.09 29.47 -2.46
CA ASN A 7 -4.65 28.64 -3.51
C ASN A 7 -4.09 27.22 -3.37
N THR A 8 -4.39 26.58 -2.24
CA THR A 8 -4.09 25.17 -2.04
C THR A 8 -5.15 24.39 -2.81
N PRO A 9 -4.79 23.64 -3.86
CA PRO A 9 -5.76 22.82 -4.56
C PRO A 9 -6.41 21.86 -3.56
N PRO A 10 -7.74 21.64 -3.63
CA PRO A 10 -8.42 20.73 -2.74
C PRO A 10 -7.80 19.33 -2.85
N PRO A 11 -7.66 18.59 -1.74
CA PRO A 11 -7.15 17.23 -1.79
C PRO A 11 -8.03 16.43 -2.73
N ALA A 12 -7.41 15.78 -3.71
CA ALA A 12 -8.14 14.98 -4.66
C ALA A 12 -8.74 13.78 -3.90
N LEU A 13 -10.07 13.73 -3.84
CA LEU A 13 -10.82 12.70 -3.16
C LEU A 13 -10.80 11.43 -4.01
N TYR A 14 -9.98 10.46 -3.60
CA TYR A 14 -9.97 9.12 -4.16
C TYR A 14 -10.69 8.17 -3.20
N GLY A 15 -11.41 7.18 -3.74
CA GLY A 15 -12.50 6.46 -3.06
C GLY A 15 -12.25 5.88 -1.66
N THR A 16 -11.00 5.74 -1.22
CA THR A 16 -10.62 5.34 0.15
C THR A 16 -9.53 6.25 0.74
N GLU A 17 -9.46 6.34 2.07
CA GLU A 17 -8.45 7.16 2.78
C GLU A 17 -7.01 6.81 2.36
N ILE A 18 -6.71 5.53 2.18
CA ILE A 18 -5.37 5.09 1.76
C ILE A 18 -5.05 5.51 0.32
N GLU A 19 -6.06 5.56 -0.56
CA GLU A 19 -5.89 6.09 -1.91
C GLU A 19 -5.65 7.60 -1.89
N CYS A 20 -6.34 8.37 -1.04
CA CYS A 20 -6.07 9.80 -0.85
C CYS A 20 -4.63 10.03 -0.39
N ARG A 21 -4.17 9.29 0.63
CA ARG A 21 -2.81 9.43 1.15
C ARG A 21 -1.75 9.03 0.12
N LEU A 22 -1.99 7.97 -0.67
CA LEU A 22 -1.14 7.63 -1.82
C LEU A 22 -1.22 8.69 -2.94
N ALA A 23 -2.33 9.40 -3.03
CA ALA A 23 -2.51 10.53 -3.93
C ALA A 23 -1.81 11.82 -3.47
N GLU A 24 -1.31 11.88 -2.25
CA GLU A 24 -0.49 12.98 -1.75
C GLU A 24 1.00 12.59 -1.71
N ASP A 25 1.28 11.28 -1.74
CA ASP A 25 2.61 10.66 -1.71
C ASP A 25 3.43 10.93 -2.98
N SER A 26 3.94 12.15 -3.11
CA SER A 26 4.64 12.67 -4.28
C SER A 26 6.05 12.10 -4.43
N ASP A 27 6.74 11.90 -3.31
CA ASP A 27 8.09 11.33 -3.23
C ASP A 27 8.09 9.79 -3.15
N GLY A 28 6.91 9.18 -2.97
CA GLY A 28 6.74 7.74 -2.88
C GLY A 28 7.15 7.14 -1.53
N ALA A 29 7.28 7.95 -0.48
CA ALA A 29 7.65 7.52 0.86
C ALA A 29 6.61 6.54 1.45
N LEU A 30 5.33 6.87 1.37
CA LEU A 30 4.25 6.01 1.87
C LEU A 30 4.17 4.71 1.06
N ARG A 31 4.26 4.80 -0.28
CA ARG A 31 4.35 3.61 -1.15
C ARG A 31 5.49 2.69 -0.71
N LYS A 32 6.68 3.24 -0.45
CA LYS A 32 7.84 2.47 -0.01
C LYS A 32 7.61 1.83 1.35
N GLN A 33 7.01 2.56 2.29
CA GLN A 33 6.66 2.05 3.62
C GLN A 33 5.69 0.87 3.53
N LEU A 34 4.55 1.03 2.83
CA LEU A 34 3.54 -0.03 2.69
C LEU A 34 4.13 -1.29 2.03
N ARG A 35 4.98 -1.12 1.01
CA ARG A 35 5.71 -2.25 0.41
C ARG A 35 6.62 -2.95 1.42
N ALA A 36 7.33 -2.21 2.26
CA ALA A 36 8.21 -2.76 3.27
C ALA A 36 7.44 -3.55 4.35
N GLU A 37 6.29 -3.03 4.78
CA GLU A 37 5.39 -3.69 5.73
C GLU A 37 4.83 -4.99 5.17
N LEU A 38 4.31 -4.98 3.94
CA LEU A 38 3.82 -6.18 3.25
C LEU A 38 4.94 -7.21 3.04
N ALA A 39 6.16 -6.76 2.70
CA ALA A 39 7.30 -7.65 2.57
C ALA A 39 7.73 -8.25 3.92
N ARG A 40 7.63 -7.49 5.02
CA ARG A 40 7.90 -7.98 6.38
C ARG A 40 6.85 -9.01 6.80
N ALA A 41 5.57 -8.74 6.56
CA ALA A 41 4.48 -9.68 6.83
C ALA A 41 4.69 -10.98 6.05
N ARG A 42 5.02 -10.90 4.75
CA ARG A 42 5.33 -12.06 3.93
C ARG A 42 6.50 -12.88 4.47
N ARG A 43 7.60 -12.24 4.89
CA ARG A 43 8.75 -12.95 5.49
C ARG A 43 8.37 -13.66 6.80
N SER A 44 7.51 -13.04 7.61
CA SER A 44 6.99 -13.67 8.83
C SER A 44 6.16 -14.92 8.51
N ILE A 45 5.30 -14.84 7.50
CA ILE A 45 4.50 -15.98 7.02
C ILE A 45 5.40 -17.08 6.43
N ASP A 46 6.39 -16.70 5.61
CA ASP A 46 7.37 -17.62 5.04
C ASP A 46 8.16 -18.37 6.13
N ALA A 47 8.44 -17.72 7.27
CA ALA A 47 9.08 -18.36 8.41
C ALA A 47 8.15 -19.36 9.11
N GLN A 48 6.86 -19.01 9.29
CA GLN A 48 5.86 -19.91 9.87
C GLN A 48 5.63 -21.16 9.00
N LEU A 49 5.60 -21.00 7.67
CA LEU A 49 5.43 -22.10 6.73
C LEU A 49 6.57 -23.12 6.74
N ARG A 50 7.73 -22.81 7.33
CA ARG A 50 8.85 -23.75 7.50
C ARG A 50 8.69 -24.66 8.71
N ALA A 51 7.84 -24.30 9.66
CA ALA A 51 7.53 -25.13 10.82
C ALA A 51 6.40 -26.13 10.47
N PRO A 52 6.28 -27.25 11.20
CA PRO A 52 5.10 -28.10 11.10
C PRO A 52 3.82 -27.31 11.36
N GLN A 53 2.82 -27.51 10.50
CA GLN A 53 1.51 -26.85 10.57
C GLN A 53 0.41 -27.89 10.43
N THR A 54 -0.79 -27.61 10.94
CA THR A 54 -1.97 -28.36 10.52
C THR A 54 -2.29 -28.03 9.05
N PRO A 55 -3.00 -28.90 8.33
CA PRO A 55 -3.42 -28.62 6.95
C PRO A 55 -4.18 -27.29 6.81
N GLU A 56 -5.08 -26.97 7.75
CA GLU A 56 -5.88 -25.74 7.74
C GLU A 56 -5.00 -24.51 7.95
N ALA A 57 -4.02 -24.59 8.85
CA ALA A 57 -3.07 -23.52 9.09
C ALA A 57 -2.18 -23.29 7.86
N PHE A 58 -1.74 -24.35 7.17
CA PHE A 58 -0.96 -24.26 5.95
C PHE A 58 -1.72 -23.54 4.82
N VAL A 59 -2.99 -23.91 4.59
CA VAL A 59 -3.85 -23.26 3.58
C VAL A 59 -4.03 -21.77 3.90
N ARG A 60 -4.35 -21.44 5.16
CA ARG A 60 -4.51 -20.05 5.60
C ARG A 60 -3.23 -19.23 5.41
N LEU A 61 -2.08 -19.75 5.84
CA LEU A 61 -0.79 -19.06 5.71
C LEU A 61 -0.42 -18.86 4.23
N THR A 62 -0.67 -19.85 3.38
CA THR A 62 -0.44 -19.74 1.93
C THR A 62 -1.30 -18.64 1.32
N ALA A 63 -2.59 -18.61 1.64
CA ALA A 63 -3.49 -17.54 1.18
C ALA A 63 -3.02 -16.15 1.66
N MET A 64 -2.63 -16.02 2.93
CA MET A 64 -2.11 -14.74 3.46
C MET A 64 -0.82 -14.30 2.77
N ARG A 65 0.07 -15.25 2.44
CA ARG A 65 1.30 -14.97 1.68
C ARG A 65 1.00 -14.40 0.30
N GLU A 66 0.03 -14.97 -0.41
CA GLU A 66 -0.43 -14.50 -1.71
C GLU A 66 -1.09 -13.12 -1.62
N LEU A 67 -1.91 -12.89 -0.60
CA LEU A 67 -2.55 -11.60 -0.35
C LEU A 67 -1.51 -10.49 -0.10
N CYS A 68 -0.41 -10.76 0.60
CA CYS A 68 0.66 -9.78 0.78
C CYS A 68 1.29 -9.36 -0.57
N LEU A 69 1.44 -10.31 -1.48
CA LEU A 69 1.98 -10.08 -2.82
C LEU A 69 0.98 -9.31 -3.70
N ALA A 70 -0.30 -9.69 -3.65
CA ALA A 70 -1.38 -8.96 -4.32
C ALA A 70 -1.47 -7.51 -3.81
N GLY A 71 -1.42 -7.30 -2.49
CA GLY A 71 -1.42 -5.97 -1.87
C GLY A 71 -0.27 -5.10 -2.36
N THR A 72 0.93 -5.68 -2.53
CA THR A 72 2.10 -4.95 -3.04
C THR A 72 1.85 -4.44 -4.47
N ARG A 73 1.26 -5.27 -5.33
CA ARG A 73 0.90 -4.90 -6.71
C ARG A 73 -0.21 -3.85 -6.73
N THR A 74 -1.19 -3.95 -5.84
CA THR A 74 -2.28 -2.97 -5.71
C THR A 74 -1.76 -1.61 -5.32
N VAL A 75 -0.89 -1.51 -4.31
CA VAL A 75 -0.24 -0.26 -3.90
C VAL A 75 0.51 0.39 -5.07
N ASP A 76 1.30 -0.39 -5.81
CA ASP A 76 2.03 0.13 -6.99
C ASP A 76 1.08 0.63 -8.08
N LYS A 77 0.03 -0.13 -8.38
CA LYS A 77 -0.95 0.21 -9.41
C LYS A 77 -1.70 1.50 -9.06
N VAL A 78 -2.16 1.62 -7.83
CA VAL A 78 -2.85 2.80 -7.32
C VAL A 78 -1.93 4.00 -7.38
N TRP A 79 -0.72 3.91 -6.80
CA TRP A 79 0.22 5.03 -6.79
C TRP A 79 0.59 5.51 -8.20
N ARG A 80 0.87 4.59 -9.14
CA ARG A 80 1.18 4.97 -10.55
C ARG A 80 0.00 5.63 -11.24
N ARG A 81 -1.22 5.09 -11.05
CA ARG A 81 -2.44 5.67 -11.62
C ARG A 81 -2.63 7.10 -11.13
N LEU A 82 -2.43 7.34 -9.84
CA LEU A 82 -2.60 8.65 -9.22
C LEU A 82 -1.48 9.62 -9.62
N ALA A 83 -0.23 9.15 -9.70
CA ALA A 83 0.89 9.96 -10.17
C ALA A 83 0.69 10.42 -11.62
N ALA A 84 0.18 9.53 -12.50
CA ALA A 84 -0.12 9.86 -13.89
C ALA A 84 -1.25 10.90 -14.04
N GLN A 85 -2.14 11.03 -13.06
CA GLN A 85 -3.21 12.04 -13.06
C GLN A 85 -2.72 13.41 -12.59
N ARG A 86 -1.53 13.50 -11.97
CA ARG A 86 -0.92 14.77 -11.55
C ARG A 86 0.02 15.38 -12.59
N ALA A 87 0.48 14.58 -13.55
CA ALA A 87 1.37 14.98 -14.64
C ALA A 87 0.59 15.61 -15.79
#